data_AF-A0A1A3FR73-F1
#
_entry.id   AF-A0A1A3FR73-F1
#
_cell.length_a   1.000
_cell.length_b   1.000
_cell.length_c   1.000
_cell.angle_alpha   90.00
_cell.angle_beta   90.00
_cell.angle_gamma   90.00
#
_symmetry.space_group_name_H-M   'P 1'
#
loop_
_entity.id
_entity.type
_entity.pdbx_description
1 polymer ?
#
loop_
_entity_poly.entity_id
_entity_poly.type
_entity_poly.pdbx_seq_one_letter_code
_entity_poly.pdbx_strand_id
1 'polypeptide(L)'
;AEQGFQQLHADLAAAADRASDPKERVVELGRAYVRWAIDHPDHYQVMFGGESLKAEQPSVAVAGEQAFSDLLDAITKCQEAGIVGDRDPREVAAPLWSLVHGIASLAIGGQLGAVGIVQAPDDIIAGVVAQVL
;
A
#
# COMPACT_ATOMS: atom_id res chain seq x y z
N ALA A 1 5.21 -1.98 15.93
CA ALA A 1 5.35 -1.35 14.60
C ALA A 1 6.27 -2.17 13.69
N GLU A 2 7.53 -2.43 14.08
CA GLU A 2 8.50 -3.20 13.27
C GLU A 2 7.95 -4.51 12.70
N GLN A 3 7.44 -5.41 13.55
CA GLN A 3 6.83 -6.68 13.12
C GLN A 3 5.70 -6.48 12.10
N GLY A 4 4.89 -5.42 12.28
CA GLY A 4 3.79 -5.13 11.35
C GLY A 4 4.31 -4.72 9.96
N PHE A 5 5.37 -3.91 9.91
CA PHE A 5 6.03 -3.57 8.63
C PHE A 5 6.68 -4.80 7.98
N GLN A 6 7.32 -5.67 8.75
CA GLN A 6 7.91 -6.91 8.24
C GLN A 6 6.86 -7.86 7.66
N GLN A 7 5.71 -8.00 8.33
CA GLN A 7 4.62 -8.82 7.85
C GLN A 7 3.95 -8.21 6.62
N LEU A 8 3.74 -6.89 6.61
CA LEU A 8 3.24 -6.17 5.45
C LEU A 8 4.17 -6.37 4.24
N HIS A 9 5.48 -6.17 4.41
CA HIS A 9 6.47 -6.40 3.36
C HIS A 9 6.39 -7.82 2.78
N ALA A 10 6.30 -8.85 3.65
CA ALA A 10 6.19 -10.24 3.20
C ALA A 10 4.93 -10.48 2.35
N ASP A 11 3.79 -9.92 2.75
CA ASP A 11 2.52 -10.05 2.03
C ASP A 11 2.53 -9.28 0.70
N LEU A 12 3.15 -8.09 0.69
CA LEU A 12 3.34 -7.29 -0.52
C LEU A 12 4.24 -8.01 -1.53
N ALA A 13 5.40 -8.50 -1.09
CA ALA A 13 6.32 -9.26 -1.94
C ALA A 13 5.63 -10.49 -2.54
N ALA A 14 4.89 -11.26 -1.73
CA ALA A 14 4.16 -12.44 -2.18
C ALA A 14 3.03 -12.10 -3.16
N ALA A 15 2.35 -10.97 -2.99
CA ALA A 15 1.31 -10.51 -3.93
C ALA A 15 1.92 -10.08 -5.26
N ALA A 16 3.04 -9.36 -5.19
CA ALA A 16 3.72 -8.84 -6.35
C ALA A 16 4.20 -9.97 -7.29
N ASP A 17 4.61 -11.11 -6.74
CA ASP A 17 5.05 -12.29 -7.50
C ASP A 17 3.94 -13.06 -8.22
N ARG A 18 2.67 -12.75 -7.92
CA ARG A 18 1.51 -13.37 -8.61
C ARG A 18 1.19 -12.71 -9.95
N ALA A 19 1.72 -11.51 -10.20
CA ALA A 19 1.46 -10.73 -11.39
C ALA A 19 2.73 -10.53 -12.23
N SER A 20 2.64 -10.89 -13.52
CA SER A 20 3.69 -10.63 -14.51
C SER A 20 3.52 -9.29 -15.22
N ASP A 21 2.28 -8.81 -15.35
CA ASP A 21 2.01 -7.49 -15.91
C ASP A 21 2.38 -6.40 -14.88
N PRO A 22 3.17 -5.38 -15.27
CA PRO A 22 3.61 -4.36 -14.31
C PRO A 22 2.47 -3.56 -13.68
N LYS A 23 1.41 -3.25 -14.44
CA LYS A 23 0.26 -2.51 -13.91
C LYS A 23 -0.54 -3.38 -12.94
N GLU A 24 -0.76 -4.65 -13.29
CA GLU A 24 -1.41 -5.62 -12.42
C GLU A 24 -0.61 -5.84 -11.12
N ARG A 25 0.72 -5.80 -11.17
CA ARG A 25 1.58 -5.87 -9.97
C ARG A 25 1.27 -4.75 -8.97
N VAL A 26 1.02 -3.53 -9.45
CA VAL A 26 0.63 -2.40 -8.59
C VAL A 26 -0.79 -2.60 -8.02
N VAL A 27 -1.71 -3.15 -8.81
CA VAL A 27 -3.06 -3.50 -8.34
C VAL A 27 -2.99 -4.54 -7.22
N GLU A 28 -2.24 -5.62 -7.42
CA GLU A 28 -2.11 -6.69 -6.41
C GLU A 28 -1.44 -6.22 -5.13
N LEU A 29 -0.43 -5.34 -5.23
CA LEU A 29 0.17 -4.68 -4.06
C LEU A 29 -0.86 -3.87 -3.28
N GLY A 30 -1.66 -3.03 -3.95
CA GLY A 30 -2.69 -2.24 -3.29
C GLY A 30 -3.77 -3.12 -2.63
N ARG A 31 -4.18 -4.21 -3.28
CA ARG A 31 -5.13 -5.19 -2.72
C ARG A 31 -4.56 -5.87 -1.49
N ALA A 32 -3.32 -6.35 -1.57
CA ALA A 32 -2.64 -7.01 -0.46
C ALA A 32 -2.48 -6.06 0.74
N TYR A 33 -2.10 -4.81 0.49
CA TYR A 33 -2.03 -3.77 1.51
C TYR A 33 -3.36 -3.61 2.25
N VAL A 34 -4.47 -3.41 1.51
CA VAL A 34 -5.79 -3.17 2.12
C VAL A 34 -6.28 -4.39 2.90
N ARG A 35 -6.13 -5.60 2.34
CA ARG A 35 -6.48 -6.85 3.03
C ARG A 35 -5.69 -6.99 4.32
N TRP A 36 -4.36 -6.82 4.24
CA TRP A 36 -3.49 -6.90 5.42
C TRP A 36 -3.89 -5.91 6.50
N ALA A 37 -4.17 -4.65 6.13
CA ALA A 37 -4.55 -3.62 7.07
C ALA A 37 -5.88 -3.92 7.78
N ILE A 38 -6.87 -4.45 7.05
CA ILE A 38 -8.18 -4.84 7.59
C ILE A 38 -8.07 -6.06 8.51
N ASP A 39 -7.20 -7.02 8.15
CA ASP A 39 -6.96 -8.22 8.96
C ASP A 39 -6.13 -7.92 10.23
N HIS A 40 -5.37 -6.82 10.23
CA HIS A 40 -4.47 -6.43 11.33
C HIS A 40 -4.67 -4.96 11.78
N PRO A 41 -5.88 -4.55 12.21
CA PRO A 41 -6.21 -3.16 12.48
C PRO A 41 -5.36 -2.56 13.62
N ASP A 42 -5.03 -3.34 14.65
CA ASP A 42 -4.19 -2.90 15.77
C ASP A 42 -2.75 -2.63 15.33
N HIS A 43 -2.19 -3.50 14.47
CA HIS A 43 -0.87 -3.28 13.89
C HIS A 43 -0.87 -2.04 13.01
N TYR A 44 -1.88 -1.88 12.15
CA TYR A 44 -2.05 -0.72 11.30
C TYR A 44 -2.10 0.59 12.11
N GLN A 45 -2.90 0.63 13.19
CA GLN A 45 -2.97 1.79 14.08
C GLN A 45 -1.63 2.10 14.74
N VAL A 46 -0.90 1.10 15.22
CA VAL A 46 0.44 1.31 15.82
C VAL A 46 1.45 1.77 14.77
N MET A 47 1.35 1.29 13.54
CA MET A 47 2.26 1.66 12.44
C MET A 47 2.01 3.06 11.90
N PHE A 48 0.79 3.58 11.93
CA PHE A 48 0.46 4.85 11.25
C PHE A 48 -0.20 5.90 12.16
N GLY A 49 -0.58 5.56 13.38
CA GLY A 49 -1.34 6.41 14.29
C GLY A 49 -0.54 7.32 15.24
N GLY A 50 0.80 7.25 15.25
CA GLY A 50 1.62 8.11 16.12
C GLY A 50 3.02 8.38 15.56
N GLU A 51 3.29 9.63 15.18
CA GLU A 51 4.60 10.08 14.68
C GLU A 51 5.71 9.98 15.74
N SER A 52 5.39 10.13 17.02
CA SER A 52 6.38 10.23 18.09
C SER A 52 7.18 8.94 18.33
N LEU A 53 6.60 7.75 18.06
CA LEU A 53 7.23 6.46 18.39
C LEU A 53 8.24 5.97 17.34
N LYS A 54 8.15 6.47 16.09
CA LYS A 54 9.03 6.02 15.00
C LYS A 54 10.40 6.68 15.03
N ALA A 55 10.46 7.96 15.40
CA ALA A 55 11.71 8.72 15.46
C ALA A 55 12.70 8.15 16.49
N GLU A 56 12.21 7.39 17.47
CA GLU A 56 13.00 6.83 18.56
C GLU A 56 13.49 5.38 18.30
N GLN A 57 13.08 4.75 17.19
CA GLN A 57 13.37 3.33 16.91
C GLN A 57 13.88 3.10 15.48
N PRO A 58 15.21 3.03 15.25
CA PRO A 58 15.80 2.84 13.92
C PRO A 58 15.32 1.59 13.19
N SER A 59 15.07 0.48 13.88
CA SER A 59 14.59 -0.77 13.26
C SER A 59 13.19 -0.62 12.65
N VAL A 60 12.33 0.19 13.27
CA VAL A 60 10.99 0.50 12.75
C VAL A 60 11.08 1.32 11.47
N ALA A 61 12.00 2.27 11.40
CA ALA A 61 12.24 3.07 10.21
C ALA A 61 12.72 2.19 9.04
N VAL A 62 13.71 1.33 9.28
CA VAL A 62 14.23 0.40 8.28
C VAL A 62 13.13 -0.54 7.75
N ALA A 63 12.33 -1.12 8.64
CA ALA A 63 11.23 -1.99 8.23
C ALA A 63 10.16 -1.23 7.42
N GLY A 64 9.87 0.02 7.80
CA GLY A 64 8.95 0.88 7.05
C GLY A 64 9.44 1.22 5.65
N GLU A 65 10.73 1.54 5.51
CA GLU A 65 11.37 1.78 4.22
C GLU A 65 11.33 0.54 3.31
N GLN A 66 11.57 -0.66 3.87
CA GLN A 66 11.48 -1.92 3.15
C GLN A 66 10.07 -2.19 2.61
N ALA A 67 9.04 -2.01 3.44
CA ALA A 67 7.65 -2.17 2.98
C ALA A 67 7.28 -1.13 1.91
N PHE A 68 7.83 0.09 1.98
CA PHE A 68 7.59 1.12 0.96
C PHE A 68 8.35 0.85 -0.35
N SER A 69 9.53 0.20 -0.30
CA SER A 69 10.27 -0.13 -1.51
C SER A 69 9.52 -1.09 -2.43
N ASP A 70 8.63 -1.95 -1.93
CA ASP A 70 7.81 -2.83 -2.77
C ASP A 70 6.96 -2.04 -3.78
N LEU A 71 6.42 -0.88 -3.36
CA LEU A 71 5.66 0.01 -4.23
C LEU A 71 6.57 0.73 -5.23
N LEU A 72 7.75 1.21 -4.78
CA LEU A 72 8.70 1.87 -5.66
C LEU A 72 9.24 0.94 -6.75
N ASP A 73 9.50 -0.32 -6.41
CA ASP A 73 9.95 -1.34 -7.35
C ASP A 73 8.87 -1.66 -8.39
N ALA A 74 7.60 -1.74 -7.97
CA ALA A 74 6.49 -1.95 -8.90
C ALA A 74 6.29 -0.76 -9.85
N ILE A 75 6.41 0.47 -9.35
CA ILE A 75 6.37 1.68 -10.18
C ILE A 75 7.54 1.70 -11.17
N THR A 76 8.75 1.34 -10.72
CA THR A 76 9.94 1.26 -11.58
C THR A 76 9.72 0.27 -12.71
N LYS A 77 9.12 -0.91 -12.44
CA LYS A 77 8.73 -1.88 -13.49
C LYS A 77 7.70 -1.31 -14.47
N CYS A 78 6.76 -0.47 -14.01
CA CYS A 78 5.84 0.23 -14.90
C CYS A 78 6.58 1.24 -15.80
N GLN A 79 7.62 1.91 -15.29
CA GLN A 79 8.44 2.83 -16.08
C GLN A 79 9.28 2.11 -17.12
N GLU A 80 9.91 0.99 -16.75
CA GLU A 80 10.66 0.13 -17.66
C GLU A 80 9.78 -0.41 -18.82
N ALA A 81 8.51 -0.67 -18.53
CA ALA A 81 7.51 -1.09 -19.52
C ALA A 81 6.89 0.06 -20.33
N GLY A 82 7.27 1.31 -20.07
CA GLY A 82 6.73 2.50 -20.75
C GLY A 82 5.28 2.85 -20.39
N ILE A 83 4.74 2.30 -19.30
CA ILE A 83 3.39 2.58 -18.80
C ILE A 83 3.37 3.93 -18.07
N VAL A 84 4.43 4.22 -17.32
CA VAL A 84 4.62 5.46 -16.56
C VAL A 84 5.81 6.21 -17.13
N GLY A 85 5.71 7.54 -17.19
CA GLY A 85 6.82 8.39 -17.64
C GLY A 85 8.03 8.35 -16.71
N ASP A 86 9.17 8.80 -17.24
CA ASP A 86 10.44 8.92 -16.51
C ASP A 86 10.42 10.12 -15.55
N ARG A 87 9.91 9.87 -14.34
CA ARG A 87 9.82 10.81 -13.21
C ARG A 87 10.23 10.10 -11.94
N ASP A 88 10.50 10.83 -10.86
CA ASP A 88 10.83 10.20 -9.58
C ASP A 88 9.70 9.23 -9.16
N PRO A 89 9.99 7.93 -8.93
CA PRO A 89 9.00 6.94 -8.49
C PRO A 89 8.22 7.38 -7.25
N ARG A 90 8.83 8.17 -6.35
CA ARG A 90 8.15 8.69 -5.16
C ARG A 90 7.01 9.64 -5.49
N GLU A 91 7.11 10.40 -6.58
CA GLU A 91 6.03 11.29 -6.98
C GLU A 91 4.82 10.54 -7.55
N VAL A 92 5.05 9.36 -8.11
CA VAL A 92 3.98 8.44 -8.56
C VAL A 92 3.43 7.65 -7.38
N ALA A 93 4.30 7.27 -6.44
CA ALA A 93 3.92 6.53 -5.24
C ALA A 93 3.04 7.35 -4.30
N ALA A 94 3.32 8.64 -4.12
CA ALA A 94 2.59 9.51 -3.19
C ALA A 94 1.05 9.47 -3.35
N PRO A 95 0.47 9.70 -4.54
CA PRO A 95 -0.98 9.61 -4.72
C PRO A 95 -1.51 8.18 -4.56
N LEU A 96 -0.82 7.16 -5.08
CA LEU A 96 -1.21 5.75 -4.92
C LEU A 96 -1.28 5.36 -3.46
N TRP A 97 -0.20 5.61 -2.73
CA TRP A 97 -0.06 5.30 -1.31
C TRP A 97 -1.11 6.03 -0.48
N SER A 98 -1.38 7.30 -0.78
CA SER A 98 -2.43 8.08 -0.13
C SER A 98 -3.82 7.47 -0.30
N LEU A 99 -4.16 7.01 -1.51
CA LEU A 99 -5.47 6.42 -1.80
C LEU A 99 -5.62 5.06 -1.12
N VAL A 100 -4.59 4.21 -1.19
CA VAL A 100 -4.55 2.90 -0.53
C VAL A 100 -4.69 3.06 0.99
N HIS A 101 -3.95 3.99 1.59
CA HIS A 101 -4.08 4.33 3.00
C HIS A 101 -5.49 4.83 3.35
N GLY A 102 -6.06 5.71 2.52
CA GLY A 102 -7.40 6.23 2.72
C GLY A 102 -8.43 5.11 2.77
N ILE A 103 -8.40 4.21 1.78
CA ILE A 103 -9.30 3.06 1.70
C ILE A 103 -9.15 2.17 2.95
N ALA A 104 -7.91 1.80 3.32
CA ALA A 104 -7.66 0.98 4.51
C ALA A 104 -8.19 1.64 5.78
N SER A 105 -7.89 2.93 5.99
CA SER A 105 -8.30 3.68 7.18
C SER A 105 -9.83 3.80 7.28
N LEU A 106 -10.49 4.12 6.16
CA LEU A 106 -11.95 4.23 6.08
C LEU A 106 -12.63 2.87 6.28
N ALA A 107 -12.02 1.78 5.79
CA ALA A 107 -12.52 0.42 5.98
C ALA A 107 -12.41 -0.01 7.45
N ILE A 108 -11.24 0.17 8.07
CA ILE A 108 -11.00 -0.12 9.49
C ILE A 108 -11.95 0.67 10.38
N GLY A 109 -12.19 1.96 10.06
CA GLY A 109 -13.13 2.81 10.79
C GLY A 109 -14.61 2.55 10.51
N GLY A 110 -14.97 1.62 9.61
CA GLY A 110 -16.36 1.37 9.20
C GLY A 110 -17.02 2.52 8.42
N GLN A 111 -16.23 3.52 8.00
CA GLN A 111 -16.72 4.75 7.39
C GLN A 111 -17.23 4.53 5.97
N LEU A 112 -16.67 3.55 5.22
CA LEU A 112 -17.16 3.17 3.90
C LEU A 112 -18.63 2.72 3.97
N GLY A 113 -18.93 1.78 4.88
CA GLY A 113 -20.30 1.30 5.09
C GLY A 113 -21.24 2.39 5.60
N ALA A 114 -20.76 3.29 6.48
CA ALA A 114 -21.55 4.39 7.02
C ALA A 114 -22.06 5.37 5.94
N VAL A 115 -21.36 5.50 4.82
CA VAL A 115 -21.77 6.34 3.67
C VAL A 115 -22.35 5.55 2.50
N GLY A 116 -22.63 4.25 2.69
CA GLY A 116 -23.28 3.40 1.68
C GLY A 116 -22.35 2.81 0.62
N ILE A 117 -21.04 2.86 0.81
CA ILE A 117 -20.06 2.16 -0.05
C ILE A 117 -20.05 0.68 0.39
N VAL A 118 -20.56 -0.19 -0.48
CA VAL A 118 -20.74 -1.63 -0.20
C VAL A 118 -19.75 -2.52 -0.96
N GLN A 119 -18.90 -1.94 -1.81
CA GLN A 119 -17.84 -2.69 -2.48
C GLN A 119 -16.83 -3.21 -1.44
N ALA A 120 -16.26 -4.38 -1.70
CA ALA A 120 -15.13 -4.85 -0.92
C ALA A 120 -13.97 -3.83 -1.03
N PRO A 121 -13.31 -3.43 0.08
CA PRO A 121 -12.31 -2.37 0.04
C PRO A 121 -11.16 -2.63 -0.94
N ASP A 122 -10.75 -3.88 -1.12
CA ASP A 122 -9.72 -4.29 -2.07
C ASP A 122 -10.19 -4.21 -3.53
N ASP A 123 -11.48 -4.35 -3.82
CA ASP A 123 -12.03 -4.17 -5.19
C ASP A 123 -11.98 -2.72 -5.68
N ILE A 124 -11.93 -1.75 -4.76
CA ILE A 124 -11.79 -0.33 -5.08
C ILE A 124 -10.41 -0.05 -5.73
N ILE A 125 -9.39 -0.85 -5.41
CA ILE A 125 -7.99 -0.62 -5.79
C ILE A 125 -7.79 -0.60 -7.29
N ALA A 126 -8.38 -1.54 -8.04
CA ALA A 126 -8.20 -1.62 -9.49
C ALA A 126 -8.65 -0.33 -10.19
N GLY A 127 -9.77 0.25 -9.75
CA GLY A 127 -10.28 1.51 -10.29
C GLY A 127 -9.38 2.70 -9.98
N VAL A 128 -8.75 2.71 -8.79
CA VAL A 128 -7.80 3.75 -8.37
C VAL A 128 -6.50 3.68 -9.17
N VAL A 129 -5.91 2.48 -9.29
CA VAL A 129 -4.65 2.30 -10.02
C VAL A 129 -4.79 2.71 -11.49
N ALA A 130 -5.94 2.40 -12.10
CA ALA A 130 -6.23 2.79 -13.48
C ALA A 130 -6.30 4.31 -13.72
N GLN A 131 -6.50 5.12 -12.67
CA GLN A 131 -6.54 6.58 -12.77
C GLN A 131 -5.16 7.23 -12.58
N VAL A 132 -4.23 6.53 -11.92
CA VAL A 132 -2.90 7.05 -11.58
C VAL A 132 -1.82 6.55 -12.53
N LEU A 133 -1.99 5.33 -13.07
CA LEU A 133 -1.13 4.68 -14.07
C LEU A 133 -1.88 4.50 -15.39
#